data_AF-A0A920Q9L5-F1
#
_entry.id   AF-A0A920Q9L5-F1
#
_cell.length_a   1.000
_cell.length_b   1.000
_cell.length_c   1.000
_cell.angle_alpha   90.00
_cell.angle_beta   90.00
_cell.angle_gamma   90.00
#
_symmetry.space_group_name_H-M   'P 1'
#
loop_
_entity.id
_entity.type
_entity.pdbx_description
1 polymer ?
#
loop_
_entity_poly.entity_id
_entity_poly.type
_entity_poly.pdbx_seq_one_letter_code
_entity_poly.pdbx_strand_id
1 'polypeptide(L)'
;MGRGSAARSAGLPTIEDAVKSGAWIVGQPERVTERLMEIQERYPGLEEVNVGCSVMSTETSVILEQLDAFGKDVMPKFKTQTN
;
A
#
# COMPACT_ATOMS: atom_id res chain seq x y z
N MET A 1 -18.56 -18.54 19.05
CA MET A 1 -18.20 -18.21 17.65
C MET A 1 -19.32 -17.39 17.04
N GLY A 2 -19.02 -16.19 16.53
CA GLY A 2 -20.02 -15.21 16.11
C GLY A 2 -20.88 -15.67 14.92
N ARG A 3 -22.17 -15.37 14.95
CA ARG A 3 -23.12 -15.66 13.87
C ARG A 3 -22.75 -14.82 12.64
N GLY A 4 -22.36 -15.46 11.54
CA GLY A 4 -21.87 -14.78 10.33
C GLY A 4 -22.83 -13.74 9.74
N SER A 5 -24.12 -13.80 10.03
CA SER A 5 -25.10 -12.80 9.58
C SER A 5 -24.92 -11.41 10.22
N ALA A 6 -24.37 -11.34 11.44
CA ALA A 6 -24.12 -10.06 12.13
C ALA A 6 -22.85 -9.34 11.65
N ALA A 7 -21.95 -10.04 10.94
CA ALA A 7 -20.69 -9.47 10.47
C ALA A 7 -20.91 -8.31 9.48
N ARG A 8 -21.93 -8.40 8.63
CA ARG A 8 -22.24 -7.34 7.65
C ARG A 8 -22.78 -6.05 8.27
N SER A 9 -23.41 -6.12 9.45
CA SER A 9 -23.95 -4.96 10.15
C SER A 9 -23.06 -4.52 11.33
N ALA A 10 -21.87 -5.10 11.49
CA ALA A 10 -20.96 -4.82 12.59
C ALA A 10 -20.14 -3.52 12.40
N GLY A 11 -20.38 -2.76 11.34
CA GLY A 11 -19.66 -1.50 11.06
C GLY A 11 -18.17 -1.71 10.81
N LEU A 12 -17.79 -2.86 10.22
CA LEU A 12 -16.39 -3.14 9.90
C LEU A 12 -15.89 -2.18 8.81
N PRO A 13 -14.63 -1.72 8.87
CA PRO A 13 -14.05 -0.85 7.86
C PRO A 13 -14.09 -1.48 6.47
N THR A 14 -14.36 -0.68 5.45
CA THR A 14 -14.28 -1.09 4.04
C THR A 14 -12.85 -0.95 3.49
N ILE A 15 -12.59 -1.51 2.30
CA ILE A 15 -11.29 -1.32 1.62
C ILE A 15 -11.11 0.16 1.27
N GLU A 16 -12.18 0.83 0.86
CA GLU A 16 -12.19 2.25 0.55
C GLU A 16 -11.83 3.10 1.76
N ASP A 17 -12.28 2.70 2.96
CA ASP A 17 -11.90 3.36 4.21
C ASP A 17 -10.41 3.18 4.52
N ALA A 18 -9.86 1.99 4.27
CA ALA A 18 -8.43 1.71 4.45
C ALA A 18 -7.54 2.49 3.46
N VAL A 19 -8.00 2.69 2.22
CA VAL A 19 -7.32 3.53 1.23
C VAL A 19 -7.38 5.00 1.65
N LYS A 20 -8.55 5.49 2.09
CA LYS A 20 -8.72 6.88 2.57
C LYS A 20 -7.87 7.18 3.80
N SER A 21 -7.74 6.25 4.73
CA SER A 21 -6.88 6.43 5.91
C SER A 21 -5.39 6.43 5.58
N GLY A 22 -5.01 6.07 4.34
CA GLY A 22 -3.62 5.87 3.94
C GLY A 22 -3.01 4.58 4.50
N ALA A 23 -3.82 3.67 5.04
CA ALA A 23 -3.34 2.37 5.50
C ALA A 23 -2.97 1.46 4.32
N TRP A 24 -3.59 1.67 3.16
CA TRP A 24 -3.33 0.93 1.92
C TRP A 24 -2.97 1.89 0.78
N ILE A 25 -1.88 1.61 0.08
CA ILE A 25 -1.48 2.34 -1.11
C ILE A 25 -1.84 1.47 -2.33
N VAL A 26 -2.79 1.93 -3.14
CA VAL A 26 -3.37 1.14 -4.24
C VAL A 26 -3.46 2.01 -5.50
N GLY A 27 -3.04 1.48 -6.64
CA GLY A 27 -3.18 2.13 -7.94
C GLY A 27 -2.02 1.85 -8.88
N GLN A 28 -1.93 2.66 -9.94
CA GLN A 28 -0.79 2.65 -10.88
C GLN A 28 0.51 3.08 -10.17
N PRO A 29 1.69 2.69 -10.69
CA PRO A 29 2.98 3.01 -10.09
C PRO A 29 3.17 4.50 -9.77
N GLU A 30 2.71 5.39 -10.64
CA GLU A 30 2.77 6.85 -10.47
C GLU A 30 2.08 7.29 -9.18
N ARG A 31 0.87 6.76 -8.93
CA ARG A 31 0.09 7.07 -7.74
C ARG A 31 0.75 6.52 -6.48
N VAL A 32 1.39 5.36 -6.56
CA VAL A 32 2.15 4.77 -5.45
C VAL A 32 3.35 5.66 -5.12
N THR A 33 4.09 6.12 -6.13
CA THR A 33 5.21 7.06 -5.97
C THR A 33 4.74 8.36 -5.33
N GLU A 34 3.70 9.01 -5.87
CA GLU A 34 3.11 10.23 -5.30
C GLU A 34 2.79 10.07 -3.81
N ARG A 35 2.16 8.95 -3.44
CA ARG A 35 1.80 8.70 -2.04
C ARG A 35 3.00 8.50 -1.13
N LEU A 36 4.06 7.84 -1.61
CA LEU A 36 5.32 7.70 -0.85
C LEU A 36 6.01 9.07 -0.68
N MET A 37 5.91 9.94 -1.67
CA MET A 37 6.44 11.31 -1.57
C MET A 37 5.70 12.15 -0.54
N GLU A 38 4.36 12.09 -0.52
CA GLU A 38 3.56 12.75 0.52
C GLU A 38 3.92 12.26 1.94
N ILE A 39 4.29 10.98 2.09
CA ILE A 39 4.74 10.43 3.38
C ILE A 39 6.09 11.04 3.78
N GLN A 40 7.02 11.20 2.83
CA GLN A 40 8.31 11.83 3.10
C GLN A 40 8.18 13.30 3.51
N GLU A 41 7.27 14.05 2.88
CA GLU A 41 6.96 15.43 3.28
C GLU A 41 6.39 15.49 4.70
N ARG A 42 5.56 14.51 5.07
CA ARG A 42 4.96 14.41 6.40
C ARG A 42 5.97 14.01 7.48
N TYR A 43 6.99 13.23 7.13
CA TYR A 43 8.04 12.76 8.05
C TYR A 43 9.44 13.14 7.55
N PRO A 44 9.88 14.39 7.80
CA PRO A 44 11.22 14.84 7.41
C PRO A 44 12.31 13.95 8.03
N GLY A 45 13.22 13.42 7.20
CA GLY A 45 14.26 12.49 7.62
C GLY A 45 13.86 11.01 7.59
N LEU A 46 12.80 10.65 6.85
CA LEU A 46 12.47 9.26 6.57
C LEU A 46 13.61 8.57 5.80
N GLU A 47 14.27 7.60 6.44
CA GLU A 47 15.41 6.86 5.84
C GLU A 47 14.99 5.53 5.22
N GLU A 48 14.02 4.85 5.85
CA GLU A 48 13.61 3.51 5.45
C GLU A 48 12.09 3.37 5.40
N VAL A 49 11.61 2.62 4.41
CA VAL A 49 10.20 2.26 4.24
C VAL A 49 10.11 0.76 4.03
N ASN A 50 9.30 0.09 4.85
CA ASN A 50 8.92 -1.31 4.62
C ASN A 50 7.60 -1.37 3.86
N VAL A 51 7.56 -2.14 2.78
CA VAL A 51 6.36 -2.32 1.95
C VAL A 51 5.96 -3.79 1.99
N GLY A 52 4.81 -4.06 2.60
CA GLY A 52 4.19 -5.39 2.60
C GLY A 52 3.26 -5.56 1.40
N CYS A 53 3.57 -6.48 0.50
CA CYS A 53 2.73 -6.85 -0.64
C CYS A 53 1.92 -8.12 -0.34
N SER A 54 1.34 -8.22 0.85
CA SER A 54 0.64 -9.44 1.30
C SER A 54 -0.75 -9.13 1.82
N VAL A 55 -1.74 -9.49 1.02
CA VAL A 55 -3.12 -9.64 1.49
C VAL A 55 -3.42 -11.13 1.52
N MET A 56 -4.06 -11.58 2.61
CA MET A 56 -4.41 -12.98 2.78
C MET A 56 -5.28 -13.39 1.58
N SER A 57 -4.86 -14.44 0.86
CA SER A 57 -5.50 -15.01 -0.34
C SER A 57 -5.09 -14.47 -1.72
N THR A 58 -4.14 -13.55 -1.85
CA THR A 58 -3.59 -13.23 -3.19
C THR A 58 -2.64 -14.32 -3.68
N GLU A 59 -2.77 -14.68 -4.95
CA GLU A 59 -1.92 -15.65 -5.60
C GLU A 59 -0.45 -15.17 -5.68
N THR A 60 0.49 -16.09 -5.46
CA THR A 60 1.93 -15.77 -5.47
C THR A 60 2.38 -15.13 -6.78
N SER A 61 1.86 -15.57 -7.92
CA SER A 61 2.16 -15.00 -9.24
C SER A 61 1.85 -13.51 -9.31
N VAL A 62 0.69 -13.11 -8.79
CA VAL A 62 0.26 -11.71 -8.73
C VAL A 62 1.15 -10.90 -7.79
N ILE A 63 1.52 -11.46 -6.63
CA ILE A 63 2.44 -10.79 -5.70
C ILE A 63 3.80 -10.54 -6.36
N LEU A 64 4.33 -11.53 -7.09
CA LEU A 64 5.62 -11.39 -7.77
C LEU A 64 5.57 -10.33 -8.88
N GLU A 65 4.50 -10.29 -9.66
CA GLU A 65 4.28 -9.25 -10.67
C GLU A 65 4.22 -7.85 -10.03
N GLN A 66 3.48 -7.70 -8.93
CA GLN A 66 3.38 -6.43 -8.21
C GLN A 66 4.71 -5.98 -7.62
N LEU A 67 5.51 -6.91 -7.06
CA LEU A 67 6.84 -6.63 -6.55
C LEU A 67 7.81 -6.22 -7.67
N ASP A 68 7.73 -6.87 -8.84
CA ASP A 68 8.55 -6.54 -10.00
C ASP A 68 8.22 -5.14 -10.55
N ALA A 69 6.93 -4.83 -10.72
CA ALA A 69 6.47 -3.50 -11.12
C ALA A 69 6.88 -2.43 -10.09
N PHE A 70 6.72 -2.71 -8.79
CA PHE A 70 7.16 -1.79 -7.73
C PHE A 70 8.67 -1.51 -7.80
N GLY A 71 9.47 -2.57 -7.97
CA GLY A 71 10.93 -2.45 -8.07
C GLY A 71 11.40 -1.65 -9.27
N LYS A 72 10.72 -1.77 -10.42
CA LYS A 72 11.08 -1.10 -11.67
C LYS A 72 10.56 0.33 -11.75
N ASP A 73 9.31 0.55 -11.37
CA ASP A 73 8.60 1.78 -11.69
C ASP A 73 8.43 2.74 -10.50
N VAL A 74 8.54 2.23 -9.27
CA VAL A 74 8.35 3.03 -8.04
C VAL A 74 9.67 3.30 -7.32
N MET A 75 10.45 2.26 -7.00
CA MET A 75 11.66 2.40 -6.19
C MET A 75 12.69 3.41 -6.76
N PRO A 76 12.98 3.45 -8.08
CA PRO A 76 13.94 4.41 -8.62
C PRO A 76 13.49 5.86 -8.44
N LYS A 77 12.21 6.15 -8.73
CA LYS A 77 11.62 7.49 -8.60
C LYS A 77 11.64 7.99 -7.15
N PHE A 78 11.45 7.08 -6.20
CA PHE A 78 11.52 7.39 -4.78
C PHE A 78 12.96 7.66 -4.31
N LYS A 79 13.92 6.79 -4.66
CA LYS A 79 15.31 6.88 -4.17
C LYS A 79 16.15 7.98 -4.80
N THR A 80 15.89 8.36 -6.05
CA THR A 80 16.68 9.40 -6.74
C THR A 80 16.53 10.79 -6.10
N GLN A 81 15.57 11.00 -5.20
CA GLN A 81 15.35 12.30 -4.54
C GLN A 81 16.19 12.51 -3.27
N THR A 82 16.78 11.45 -2.72
CA THR A 82 17.68 11.55 -1.56
C THR A 82 19.09 11.84 -2.08
N ASN A 83 19.39 13.12 -2.35
CA ASN A 83 20.75 13.61 -2.61
C ASN A 83 21.13 14.67 -1.59
#